data_AF-A0A366WEU8-F1
#
_entry.id   AF-A0A366WEU8-F1
#
_cell.length_a   1.000
_cell.length_b   1.000
_cell.length_c   1.000
_cell.angle_alpha   90.00
_cell.angle_beta   90.00
_cell.angle_gamma   90.00
#
_symmetry.space_group_name_H-M   'P 1'
#
loop_
_entity.id
_entity.type
_entity.pdbx_description
1 polymer ?
#
loop_
_entity_poly.entity_id
_entity_poly.type
_entity_poly.pdbx_seq_one_letter_code
_entity_poly.pdbx_strand_id
1 'polypeptide(L)'
;MKQHRFIIPALLAFTSVAQANVAFSNPDGVLGEPVNYPQFQSILKASELQISDPEGKKGNKEYFALDGDFSGIVSPYFYVDKKSEALVFKMKETHLRNEVRVHNNFRTDLPNKHYTLSAEVQLIDPIGSMKDSDSKQNEITFLQVHNKGLDNQGTHNVPHPLLRVVWKEDNDGVKGHFWGIVKNNAVVCKGTFGKKNKDKEMCKADVAYKKYDLGKAATDKATAFDITVGNKQLVIDVDGKRLVEHDIDYWRHLLSYFKAGVYNQFTHGMSEAHFYKLQYKATETE
;
A
#
# COMPACT_ATOMS: atom_id res chain seq x y z
N MET A 1 3.74 17.53 69.29
CA MET A 1 3.09 17.20 68.01
C MET A 1 3.83 17.90 66.88
N LYS A 2 4.64 17.18 66.09
CA LYS A 2 5.31 17.73 64.89
C LYS A 2 4.52 17.26 63.66
N GLN A 3 3.94 18.19 62.91
CA GLN A 3 3.27 17.92 61.63
C GLN A 3 4.33 17.68 60.54
N HIS A 4 4.23 16.57 59.82
CA HIS A 4 4.95 16.35 58.57
C HIS A 4 4.04 16.76 57.40
N ARG A 5 4.48 17.75 56.63
CA ARG A 5 3.90 18.09 55.33
C ARG A 5 4.61 17.25 54.26
N PHE A 6 3.88 16.33 53.65
CA PHE A 6 4.29 15.69 52.41
C PHE A 6 4.01 16.66 51.25
N ILE A 7 5.04 16.97 50.46
CA ILE A 7 4.91 17.64 49.17
C ILE A 7 4.91 16.55 48.11
N ILE A 8 3.80 16.38 47.39
CA ILE A 8 3.71 15.52 46.21
C ILE A 8 4.10 16.38 45.00
N PRO A 9 5.14 16.03 44.23
CA PRO A 9 5.42 16.73 42.99
C PRO A 9 4.41 16.29 41.92
N ALA A 10 3.66 17.25 41.40
CA ALA A 10 2.78 17.04 40.26
C ALA A 10 3.64 16.74 39.02
N LEU A 11 3.51 15.51 38.50
CA LEU A 11 4.10 15.12 37.22
C LEU A 11 3.30 15.80 36.10
N LEU A 12 3.85 16.86 35.52
CA LEU A 12 3.34 17.44 34.28
C LEU A 12 3.62 16.46 33.14
N ALA A 13 2.58 15.76 32.71
CA ALA A 13 2.61 14.97 31.48
C ALA A 13 2.67 15.94 30.29
N PHE A 14 3.88 16.15 29.74
CA PHE A 14 4.03 16.74 28.42
C PHE A 14 3.53 15.74 27.39
N THR A 15 2.28 15.89 26.95
CA THR A 15 1.81 15.27 25.71
C THR A 15 2.53 15.99 24.57
N SER A 16 3.55 15.37 23.99
CA SER A 16 4.15 15.87 22.75
C SER A 16 3.11 15.76 21.64
N VAL A 17 2.53 16.88 21.25
CA VAL A 17 1.74 16.95 20.02
C VAL A 17 2.77 16.82 18.90
N ALA A 18 2.84 15.64 18.27
CA ALA A 18 3.63 15.48 17.06
C ALA A 18 2.99 16.37 16.00
N GLN A 19 3.68 17.42 15.56
CA GLN A 19 3.29 18.16 14.36
C GLN A 19 3.40 17.19 13.17
N ALA A 20 2.32 17.08 12.40
CA ALA A 20 2.36 16.48 11.07
C ALA A 20 3.29 17.32 10.19
N ASN A 21 4.30 16.70 9.59
CA ASN A 21 5.25 17.39 8.71
C ASN A 21 4.77 17.38 7.25
N VAL A 22 3.82 16.51 6.91
CA VAL A 22 3.22 16.50 5.58
C VAL A 22 2.24 17.67 5.46
N ALA A 23 2.58 18.64 4.61
CA ALA A 23 1.74 19.80 4.33
C ALA A 23 0.84 19.55 3.10
N PHE A 24 -0.41 19.99 3.21
CA PHE A 24 -1.32 20.08 2.07
C PHE A 24 -1.35 21.51 1.56
N SER A 25 -1.12 21.66 0.25
CA SER A 25 -1.15 22.94 -0.42
C SER A 25 -1.44 22.75 -1.91
N ASN A 26 -2.23 23.68 -2.44
CA ASN A 26 -2.49 23.81 -3.86
C ASN A 26 -2.32 25.29 -4.25
N PRO A 27 -1.08 25.83 -4.12
CA PRO A 27 -0.84 27.22 -4.46
C PRO A 27 -1.25 27.45 -5.92
N ASP A 28 -1.99 28.53 -6.14
CA ASP A 28 -2.51 28.96 -7.44
C ASP A 28 -3.47 27.99 -8.13
N GLY A 29 -3.95 26.95 -7.42
CA GLY A 29 -4.91 25.99 -7.94
C GLY A 29 -4.39 25.16 -9.12
N VAL A 30 -3.07 24.96 -9.22
CA VAL A 30 -2.46 24.23 -10.35
C VAL A 30 -2.80 22.73 -10.28
N LEU A 31 -2.92 22.19 -9.07
CA LEU A 31 -3.22 20.78 -8.82
C LEU A 31 -4.74 20.56 -8.67
N GLY A 32 -5.24 19.42 -9.10
CA GLY A 32 -6.60 18.97 -8.81
C GLY A 32 -6.67 18.35 -7.42
N GLU A 33 -7.67 18.75 -6.63
CA GLU A 33 -7.98 18.06 -5.37
C GLU A 33 -8.69 16.73 -5.67
N PRO A 34 -8.15 15.57 -5.24
CA PRO A 34 -8.69 14.26 -5.60
C PRO A 34 -10.18 14.05 -5.31
N VAL A 35 -10.69 14.60 -4.20
CA VAL A 35 -12.11 14.46 -3.81
C VAL A 35 -13.08 15.11 -4.82
N ASN A 36 -12.61 16.07 -5.62
CA ASN A 36 -13.41 16.80 -6.60
C ASN A 36 -13.58 16.04 -7.92
N TYR A 37 -12.97 14.85 -8.08
CA TYR A 37 -13.05 14.02 -9.28
C TYR A 37 -13.94 12.79 -9.03
N PRO A 38 -15.15 12.72 -9.62
CA PRO A 38 -16.15 11.70 -9.32
C PRO A 38 -15.64 10.25 -9.45
N GLN A 39 -14.74 9.99 -10.40
CA GLN A 39 -14.15 8.68 -10.65
C GLN A 39 -13.36 8.12 -9.45
N PHE A 40 -12.87 8.96 -8.54
CA PHE A 40 -12.10 8.56 -7.36
C PHE A 40 -12.89 8.67 -6.05
N GLN A 41 -14.04 9.34 -6.03
CA GLN A 41 -14.79 9.58 -4.79
C GLN A 41 -15.13 8.31 -4.01
N SER A 42 -15.49 7.22 -4.71
CA SER A 42 -15.86 5.96 -4.06
C SER A 42 -14.68 5.32 -3.31
N ILE A 43 -13.47 5.33 -3.89
CA ILE A 43 -12.30 4.77 -3.21
C ILE A 43 -11.86 5.67 -2.06
N LEU A 44 -11.89 7.00 -2.25
CA LEU A 44 -11.47 7.98 -1.25
C LEU A 44 -12.37 7.92 0.00
N LYS A 45 -13.70 7.93 -0.17
CA LYS A 45 -14.65 7.78 0.96
C LYS A 45 -14.48 6.48 1.73
N ALA A 46 -13.97 5.44 1.07
CA ALA A 46 -13.73 4.14 1.68
C ALA A 46 -12.33 3.99 2.28
N SER A 47 -11.50 5.04 2.30
CA SER A 47 -10.07 4.94 2.62
C SER A 47 -9.57 6.06 3.53
N GLU A 48 -8.36 5.88 4.04
CA GLU A 48 -7.51 6.93 4.62
C GLU A 48 -6.28 7.12 3.72
N LEU A 49 -5.60 8.27 3.83
CA LEU A 49 -4.29 8.48 3.23
C LEU A 49 -3.19 8.09 4.23
N GLN A 50 -2.28 7.23 3.78
CA GLN A 50 -1.07 6.83 4.49
C GLN A 50 0.16 7.31 3.72
N ILE A 51 0.75 8.42 4.16
CA ILE A 51 1.83 9.11 3.44
C ILE A 51 3.03 9.35 4.36
N SER A 52 4.24 9.18 3.84
CA SER A 52 5.48 9.51 4.54
C SER A 52 5.84 10.98 4.36
N ASP A 53 6.44 11.57 5.39
CA ASP A 53 7.26 12.78 5.28
C ASP A 53 8.55 12.41 4.52
N PRO A 54 8.78 12.98 3.32
CA PRO A 54 9.95 12.68 2.49
C PRO A 54 11.27 13.12 3.14
N GLU A 55 11.27 14.12 4.05
CA GLU A 55 12.46 14.55 4.81
C GLU A 55 12.51 13.93 6.22
N GLY A 56 11.51 13.13 6.56
CA GLY A 56 11.37 12.52 7.87
C GLY A 56 12.30 11.33 8.10
N LYS A 57 12.14 10.69 9.26
CA LYS A 57 12.90 9.48 9.61
C LYS A 57 12.60 8.32 8.64
N LYS A 58 13.57 7.42 8.45
CA LYS A 58 13.38 6.22 7.63
C LYS A 58 12.11 5.46 8.02
N GLY A 59 11.26 5.18 7.04
CA GLY A 59 10.04 4.38 7.21
C GLY A 59 8.90 5.08 7.95
N ASN A 60 9.02 6.39 8.21
CA ASN A 60 7.96 7.19 8.84
C ASN A 60 6.64 7.11 8.05
N LYS A 61 5.55 7.45 8.72
CA LYS A 61 4.21 7.45 8.14
C LYS A 61 3.27 8.33 8.97
N GLU A 62 2.56 9.19 8.27
CA GLU A 62 1.47 10.02 8.77
C GLU A 62 0.14 9.53 8.17
N TYR A 63 -0.96 9.95 8.79
CA TYR A 63 -2.30 9.46 8.49
C TYR A 63 -3.27 10.64 8.39
N PHE A 64 -4.05 10.67 7.32
CA PHE A 64 -5.03 11.72 7.04
C PHE A 64 -6.32 11.11 6.46
N ALA A 65 -7.42 11.87 6.45
CA ALA A 65 -8.74 11.35 6.06
C ALA A 65 -9.12 10.06 6.80
N LEU A 66 -8.88 10.01 8.12
CA LEU A 66 -9.19 8.82 8.94
C LEU A 66 -10.69 8.45 8.92
N ASP A 67 -11.53 9.40 8.56
CA ASP A 67 -12.98 9.28 8.41
C ASP A 67 -13.43 9.16 6.93
N GLY A 68 -12.49 9.14 5.99
CA GLY A 68 -12.76 9.12 4.55
C GLY A 68 -13.04 10.50 3.95
N ASP A 69 -12.88 11.59 4.70
CA ASP A 69 -12.99 12.94 4.15
C ASP A 69 -11.63 13.43 3.61
N PHE A 70 -11.56 13.53 2.28
CA PHE A 70 -10.39 14.02 1.55
C PHE A 70 -10.49 15.51 1.16
N SER A 71 -11.45 16.25 1.72
CA SER A 71 -11.60 17.69 1.50
C SER A 71 -10.32 18.44 1.86
N GLY A 72 -9.79 19.21 0.92
CA GLY A 72 -8.52 19.96 1.09
C GLY A 72 -7.25 19.11 1.13
N ILE A 73 -7.33 17.78 0.95
CA ILE A 73 -6.16 16.90 0.91
C ILE A 73 -5.57 16.90 -0.50
N VAL A 74 -4.58 17.75 -0.70
CA VAL A 74 -3.83 17.88 -1.96
C VAL A 74 -2.41 18.35 -1.68
N SER A 75 -1.43 17.78 -2.37
CA SER A 75 -0.03 18.19 -2.26
C SER A 75 0.72 17.86 -3.55
N PRO A 76 1.98 18.34 -3.72
CA PRO A 76 2.83 17.93 -4.84
C PRO A 76 3.09 16.41 -4.94
N TYR A 77 2.76 15.64 -3.90
CA TYR A 77 2.92 14.19 -3.86
C TYR A 77 1.61 13.43 -4.03
N PHE A 78 0.46 14.05 -3.76
CA PHE A 78 -0.87 13.43 -3.87
C PHE A 78 -1.87 14.44 -4.41
N TYR A 79 -2.24 14.30 -5.68
CA TYR A 79 -3.10 15.23 -6.39
C TYR A 79 -3.72 14.58 -7.63
N VAL A 80 -4.66 15.26 -8.28
CA VAL A 80 -5.11 14.92 -9.63
C VAL A 80 -4.47 15.86 -10.64
N ASP A 81 -3.82 15.33 -11.67
CA ASP A 81 -3.39 16.16 -12.80
C ASP A 81 -4.63 16.67 -13.55
N LYS A 82 -4.78 18.00 -13.66
CA LYS A 82 -6.01 18.59 -14.23
C LYS A 82 -6.20 18.30 -15.72
N LYS A 83 -5.13 17.96 -16.45
CA LYS A 83 -5.18 17.77 -17.90
C LYS A 83 -5.52 16.33 -18.26
N SER A 84 -4.90 15.36 -17.58
CA SER A 84 -5.14 13.93 -17.80
C SER A 84 -6.24 13.36 -16.91
N GLU A 85 -6.60 14.09 -15.85
CA GLU A 85 -7.46 13.62 -14.75
C GLU A 85 -6.93 12.38 -14.02
N ALA A 86 -5.64 12.07 -14.15
CA ALA A 86 -5.03 10.98 -13.41
C ALA A 86 -4.82 11.37 -11.94
N LEU A 87 -5.17 10.47 -11.03
CA LEU A 87 -4.76 10.56 -9.62
C LEU A 87 -3.28 10.19 -9.50
N VAL A 88 -2.46 11.15 -9.12
CA VAL A 88 -1.01 11.06 -9.07
C VAL A 88 -0.53 10.79 -7.65
N PHE A 89 0.30 9.76 -7.52
CA PHE A 89 1.04 9.45 -6.31
C PHE A 89 2.54 9.56 -6.58
N LYS A 90 3.25 10.34 -5.76
CA LYS A 90 4.71 10.45 -5.79
C LYS A 90 5.29 10.18 -4.41
N MET A 91 6.49 9.59 -4.38
CA MET A 91 7.24 9.45 -3.12
C MET A 91 8.73 9.27 -3.39
N LYS A 92 9.58 9.96 -2.62
CA LYS A 92 11.04 9.81 -2.67
C LYS A 92 11.56 8.88 -1.60
N GLU A 93 12.79 8.43 -1.80
CA GLU A 93 13.58 7.64 -0.84
C GLU A 93 13.05 6.23 -0.53
N THR A 94 13.94 5.42 0.02
CA THR A 94 13.67 4.00 0.29
C THR A 94 12.74 3.79 1.47
N HIS A 95 11.84 2.81 1.34
CA HIS A 95 10.87 2.43 2.37
C HIS A 95 9.92 3.54 2.82
N LEU A 96 9.82 4.63 2.06
CA LEU A 96 8.76 5.64 2.19
C LEU A 96 7.63 5.31 1.22
N ARG A 97 6.41 5.75 1.59
CA ARG A 97 5.18 5.41 0.88
C ARG A 97 4.22 6.57 0.79
N ASN A 98 3.34 6.50 -0.20
CA ASN A 98 2.20 7.38 -0.37
C ASN A 98 1.07 6.53 -0.95
N GLU A 99 0.13 6.11 -0.10
CA GLU A 99 -0.87 5.12 -0.46
C GLU A 99 -2.22 5.48 0.16
N VAL A 100 -3.30 5.33 -0.61
CA VAL A 100 -4.64 5.18 -0.02
C VAL A 100 -4.75 3.79 0.58
N ARG A 101 -5.38 3.70 1.75
CA ARG A 101 -5.63 2.45 2.47
C ARG A 101 -7.13 2.31 2.71
N VAL A 102 -7.75 1.32 2.07
CA VAL A 102 -9.19 1.05 2.23
C VAL A 102 -9.48 0.64 3.68
N HIS A 103 -10.47 1.26 4.32
CA HIS A 103 -10.84 1.07 5.73
C HIS A 103 -11.28 -0.36 6.05
N ASN A 104 -11.98 -1.02 5.13
CA ASN A 104 -12.52 -2.35 5.35
C ASN A 104 -11.41 -3.39 5.58
N ASN A 105 -11.46 -4.06 6.74
CA ASN A 105 -10.67 -5.25 7.05
C ASN A 105 -11.54 -6.48 6.81
N PHE A 106 -11.43 -7.06 5.63
CA PHE A 106 -12.29 -8.11 5.16
C PHE A 106 -11.74 -9.52 5.39
N ARG A 107 -12.65 -10.50 5.50
CA ARG A 107 -12.29 -11.92 5.42
C ARG A 107 -11.98 -12.31 3.98
N THR A 108 -11.07 -13.25 3.79
CA THR A 108 -10.64 -13.68 2.45
C THR A 108 -11.21 -15.05 2.03
N ASP A 109 -11.91 -15.73 2.92
CA ASP A 109 -12.26 -17.15 2.83
C ASP A 109 -13.77 -17.43 2.70
N LEU A 110 -14.61 -16.40 2.78
CA LEU A 110 -16.06 -16.57 2.68
C LEU A 110 -16.50 -16.71 1.21
N PRO A 111 -17.30 -17.73 0.86
CA PRO A 111 -17.72 -17.96 -0.53
C PRO A 111 -18.66 -16.88 -1.06
N ASN A 112 -19.38 -16.20 -0.16
CA ASN A 112 -20.38 -15.21 -0.50
C ASN A 112 -19.88 -13.76 -0.35
N LYS A 113 -18.59 -13.54 -0.04
CA LYS A 113 -18.00 -12.20 0.07
C LYS A 113 -16.78 -12.08 -0.84
N HIS A 114 -16.86 -11.11 -1.76
CA HIS A 114 -15.79 -10.79 -2.69
C HIS A 114 -15.44 -9.31 -2.61
N TYR A 115 -14.15 -9.01 -2.60
CA TYR A 115 -13.61 -7.66 -2.48
C TYR A 115 -12.70 -7.41 -3.66
N THR A 116 -12.99 -6.37 -4.43
CA THR A 116 -12.28 -6.04 -5.66
C THR A 116 -11.67 -4.66 -5.57
N LEU A 117 -10.38 -4.56 -5.93
CA LEU A 117 -9.67 -3.31 -6.18
C LEU A 117 -9.35 -3.25 -7.68
N SER A 118 -9.90 -2.26 -8.37
CA SER A 118 -9.74 -2.05 -9.81
C SER A 118 -8.92 -0.78 -10.05
N ALA A 119 -7.88 -0.86 -10.86
CA ALA A 119 -7.02 0.27 -11.18
C ALA A 119 -6.58 0.28 -12.65
N GLU A 120 -6.40 1.46 -13.23
CA GLU A 120 -5.69 1.65 -14.50
C GLU A 120 -4.48 2.54 -14.24
N VAL A 121 -3.29 1.97 -14.37
CA VAL A 121 -2.05 2.56 -13.83
C VAL A 121 -1.00 2.73 -14.90
N GLN A 122 -0.35 3.88 -14.90
CA GLN A 122 0.88 4.15 -15.64
C GLN A 122 1.97 4.56 -14.66
N LEU A 123 3.12 3.86 -14.66
CA LEU A 123 4.30 4.33 -13.93
C LEU A 123 5.11 5.27 -14.82
N ILE A 124 5.48 6.42 -14.26
CA ILE A 124 6.21 7.46 -14.98
C ILE A 124 7.71 7.29 -14.74
N ASP A 125 8.45 7.07 -15.83
CA ASP A 125 9.91 6.90 -15.85
C ASP A 125 10.49 6.06 -14.68
N PRO A 126 10.04 4.80 -14.51
CA PRO A 126 10.53 3.96 -13.41
C PRO A 126 12.03 3.61 -13.54
N ILE A 127 12.59 3.65 -14.75
CA ILE A 127 14.05 3.46 -14.97
C ILE A 127 14.81 4.68 -14.46
N GLY A 128 14.41 5.91 -14.86
CA GLY A 128 15.03 7.13 -14.36
C GLY A 128 14.87 7.28 -12.84
N SER A 129 13.76 6.81 -12.27
CA SER A 129 13.52 6.75 -10.82
C SER A 129 14.57 5.92 -10.07
N MET A 130 15.14 4.89 -10.71
CA MET A 130 16.08 3.95 -10.09
C MET A 130 17.53 4.11 -10.55
N LYS A 131 17.83 5.12 -11.38
CA LYS A 131 19.16 5.31 -11.99
C LYS A 131 20.32 5.34 -10.99
N ASP A 132 20.07 5.87 -9.79
CA ASP A 132 21.06 6.04 -8.71
C ASP A 132 20.82 5.04 -7.54
N SER A 133 19.95 4.05 -7.73
CA SER A 133 19.59 3.09 -6.68
C SER A 133 20.68 2.03 -6.48
N ASP A 134 21.07 1.82 -5.23
CA ASP A 134 21.95 0.73 -4.77
C ASP A 134 21.17 -0.46 -4.15
N SER A 135 19.84 -0.42 -4.20
CA SER A 135 18.98 -1.48 -3.69
C SER A 135 19.08 -2.75 -4.52
N LYS A 136 19.17 -3.91 -3.86
CA LYS A 136 19.07 -5.22 -4.51
C LYS A 136 17.64 -5.59 -4.94
N GLN A 137 16.65 -4.82 -4.48
CA GLN A 137 15.24 -5.12 -4.73
C GLN A 137 14.70 -4.39 -5.95
N ASN A 138 15.00 -3.10 -6.11
CA ASN A 138 14.60 -2.25 -7.26
C ASN A 138 13.16 -2.51 -7.74
N GLU A 139 12.21 -2.23 -6.85
CA GLU A 139 10.76 -2.39 -7.06
C GLU A 139 10.01 -1.10 -6.67
N ILE A 140 8.96 -0.79 -7.43
CA ILE A 140 7.89 0.15 -7.03
C ILE A 140 6.64 -0.69 -6.81
N THR A 141 6.17 -0.79 -5.57
CA THR A 141 4.88 -1.42 -5.28
C THR A 141 3.76 -0.38 -5.43
N PHE A 142 2.71 -0.70 -6.19
CA PHE A 142 1.62 0.25 -6.44
C PHE A 142 0.20 -0.27 -6.12
N LEU A 143 0.01 -1.58 -5.99
CA LEU A 143 -1.20 -2.18 -5.42
C LEU A 143 -0.81 -3.24 -4.38
N GLN A 144 -1.59 -3.36 -3.31
CA GLN A 144 -1.34 -4.34 -2.25
C GLN A 144 -2.62 -4.93 -1.68
N VAL A 145 -2.50 -6.19 -1.24
CA VAL A 145 -3.39 -6.80 -0.24
C VAL A 145 -2.54 -7.09 0.99
N HIS A 146 -2.83 -6.40 2.10
CA HIS A 146 -2.12 -6.59 3.36
C HIS A 146 -3.06 -7.15 4.42
N ASN A 147 -2.53 -7.81 5.45
CA ASN A 147 -3.33 -8.23 6.60
C ASN A 147 -3.31 -7.18 7.71
N LYS A 148 -4.42 -7.06 8.43
CA LYS A 148 -4.53 -6.37 9.71
C LYS A 148 -4.11 -7.28 10.85
N GLY A 149 -4.54 -8.54 10.84
CA GLY A 149 -4.31 -9.54 11.88
C GLY A 149 -5.53 -10.45 12.03
N LEU A 150 -5.69 -11.06 13.20
CA LEU A 150 -6.88 -11.87 13.53
C LEU A 150 -8.14 -11.02 13.75
N ASP A 151 -7.96 -9.74 14.04
CA ASP A 151 -9.03 -8.80 14.38
C ASP A 151 -8.73 -7.38 13.86
N ASN A 152 -9.67 -6.46 14.09
CA ASN A 152 -9.56 -5.06 13.67
C ASN A 152 -8.52 -4.26 14.48
N GLN A 153 -8.10 -4.77 15.64
CA GLN A 153 -7.05 -4.17 16.47
C GLN A 153 -5.65 -4.52 15.94
N GLY A 154 -5.55 -5.59 15.14
CA GLY A 154 -4.31 -6.06 14.54
C GLY A 154 -3.57 -7.09 15.38
N THR A 155 -4.29 -7.81 16.24
CA THR A 155 -3.75 -8.91 17.03
C THR A 155 -3.12 -9.96 16.10
N HIS A 156 -1.89 -10.38 16.43
CA HIS A 156 -1.09 -11.32 15.63
C HIS A 156 -0.94 -10.93 14.15
N ASN A 157 -0.77 -9.63 13.86
CA ASN A 157 -0.39 -9.16 12.53
C ASN A 157 0.82 -9.93 11.97
N VAL A 158 0.73 -10.33 10.70
CA VAL A 158 1.86 -10.85 9.94
C VAL A 158 2.54 -9.68 9.22
N PRO A 159 3.83 -9.39 9.43
CA PRO A 159 4.51 -8.22 8.86
C PRO A 159 4.88 -8.40 7.37
N HIS A 160 4.04 -9.10 6.63
CA HIS A 160 4.15 -9.40 5.20
C HIS A 160 2.77 -9.24 4.55
N PRO A 161 2.65 -8.49 3.44
CA PRO A 161 1.42 -8.46 2.67
C PRO A 161 1.14 -9.82 2.03
N LEU A 162 -0.14 -10.12 1.79
CA LEU A 162 -0.55 -11.25 0.96
C LEU A 162 -0.10 -11.03 -0.49
N LEU A 163 -0.35 -9.84 -1.04
CA LEU A 163 -0.01 -9.48 -2.41
C LEU A 163 0.70 -8.13 -2.44
N ARG A 164 1.75 -8.04 -3.27
CA ARG A 164 2.24 -6.78 -3.85
C ARG A 164 2.22 -6.90 -5.36
N VAL A 165 1.56 -5.96 -6.03
CA VAL A 165 1.75 -5.74 -7.48
C VAL A 165 2.82 -4.68 -7.63
N VAL A 166 3.87 -5.03 -8.36
CA VAL A 166 5.07 -4.20 -8.48
C VAL A 166 5.48 -4.02 -9.93
N TRP A 167 6.12 -2.90 -10.24
CA TRP A 167 7.08 -2.84 -11.34
C TRP A 167 8.45 -3.20 -10.79
N LYS A 168 9.20 -4.00 -11.53
CA LYS A 168 10.53 -4.47 -11.12
C LYS A 168 11.54 -4.24 -12.23
N GLU A 169 12.68 -3.64 -11.86
CA GLU A 169 13.75 -3.32 -12.81
C GLU A 169 14.29 -4.58 -13.48
N ASP A 170 14.64 -5.60 -12.68
CA ASP A 170 15.14 -6.90 -13.12
C ASP A 170 14.66 -7.99 -12.15
N ASN A 171 14.03 -9.05 -12.67
CA ASN A 171 13.80 -10.28 -11.94
C ASN A 171 14.41 -11.46 -12.71
N ASP A 172 15.59 -11.89 -12.27
CA ASP A 172 16.30 -13.05 -12.81
C ASP A 172 16.51 -12.97 -14.34
N GLY A 173 16.81 -11.77 -14.85
CA GLY A 173 17.03 -11.46 -16.27
C GLY A 173 15.82 -10.87 -17.00
N VAL A 174 14.62 -10.90 -16.39
CA VAL A 174 13.40 -10.33 -16.97
C VAL A 174 13.21 -8.89 -16.50
N LYS A 175 13.39 -7.93 -17.42
CA LYS A 175 13.51 -6.50 -17.07
C LYS A 175 12.26 -5.68 -17.28
N GLY A 176 11.92 -4.83 -16.31
CA GLY A 176 10.84 -3.83 -16.40
C GLY A 176 9.47 -4.45 -16.67
N HIS A 177 9.19 -5.59 -16.02
CA HIS A 177 7.90 -6.26 -16.02
C HIS A 177 7.09 -5.88 -14.78
N PHE A 178 5.77 -6.04 -14.88
CA PHE A 178 4.91 -6.08 -13.72
C PHE A 178 4.93 -7.49 -13.10
N TRP A 179 4.91 -7.56 -11.77
CA TRP A 179 4.91 -8.83 -11.04
C TRP A 179 3.88 -8.82 -9.93
N GLY A 180 3.15 -9.94 -9.80
CA GLY A 180 2.37 -10.26 -8.61
C GLY A 180 3.21 -11.07 -7.64
N ILE A 181 3.68 -10.46 -6.56
CA ILE A 181 4.45 -11.12 -5.50
C ILE A 181 3.51 -11.53 -4.38
N VAL A 182 3.18 -12.82 -4.34
CA VAL A 182 2.20 -13.41 -3.43
C VAL A 182 2.92 -14.13 -2.28
N LYS A 183 2.62 -13.77 -1.04
CA LYS A 183 3.10 -14.49 0.16
C LYS A 183 2.36 -15.82 0.27
N ASN A 184 3.07 -16.94 0.15
CA ASN A 184 2.51 -18.28 -0.05
C ASN A 184 2.35 -19.12 1.23
N ASN A 185 2.33 -18.45 2.40
CA ASN A 185 2.00 -19.05 3.71
C ASN A 185 1.74 -17.92 4.73
N ALA A 186 1.10 -18.21 5.87
CA ALA A 186 0.84 -17.22 6.91
C ALA A 186 1.97 -17.08 7.95
N VAL A 187 3.19 -17.52 7.64
CA VAL A 187 4.30 -17.56 8.63
C VAL A 187 4.99 -16.20 8.72
N VAL A 188 5.20 -15.75 9.96
CA VAL A 188 6.07 -14.60 10.27
C VAL A 188 7.53 -14.98 10.07
N CYS A 189 8.19 -14.41 9.06
CA CYS A 189 9.55 -14.76 8.65
C CYS A 189 10.61 -13.69 8.95
N LYS A 190 10.23 -12.55 9.54
CA LYS A 190 11.15 -11.47 9.90
C LYS A 190 10.76 -10.79 11.22
N GLY A 191 11.63 -9.92 11.71
CA GLY A 191 11.42 -9.16 12.94
C GLY A 191 11.45 -10.04 14.20
N THR A 192 11.09 -9.45 15.34
CA THR A 192 11.18 -10.10 16.65
C THR A 192 10.39 -11.41 16.72
N PHE A 193 9.17 -11.44 16.18
CA PHE A 193 8.30 -12.62 16.20
C PHE A 193 8.68 -13.69 15.15
N GLY A 194 9.49 -13.33 14.15
CA GLY A 194 9.97 -14.26 13.13
C GLY A 194 11.27 -15.00 13.47
N LYS A 195 11.93 -14.67 14.60
CA LYS A 195 13.25 -15.23 14.96
C LYS A 195 13.29 -16.77 14.97
N LYS A 196 12.18 -17.43 15.36
CA LYS A 196 12.07 -18.90 15.39
C LYS A 196 11.85 -19.54 14.01
N ASN A 197 11.50 -18.75 13.00
CA ASN A 197 11.07 -19.23 11.69
C ASN A 197 11.98 -18.80 10.55
N LYS A 198 12.67 -17.65 10.68
CA LYS A 198 13.41 -16.99 9.59
C LYS A 198 14.43 -17.91 8.87
N ASP A 199 15.01 -18.87 9.56
CA ASP A 199 16.04 -19.78 9.02
C ASP A 199 15.45 -21.15 8.60
N LYS A 200 14.12 -21.32 8.69
CA LYS A 200 13.42 -22.55 8.29
C LYS A 200 13.01 -22.49 6.82
N GLU A 201 12.82 -23.66 6.21
CA GLU A 201 12.45 -23.81 4.79
C GLU A 201 11.28 -22.93 4.36
N MET A 202 10.20 -22.90 5.17
CA MET A 202 9.00 -22.10 4.92
C MET A 202 9.22 -20.58 4.85
N CYS A 203 10.41 -20.09 5.20
CA CYS A 203 10.80 -18.69 5.14
C CYS A 203 11.85 -18.36 4.07
N LYS A 204 12.35 -19.35 3.32
CA LYS A 204 13.16 -19.10 2.12
C LYS A 204 12.33 -18.37 1.06
N ALA A 205 12.96 -17.50 0.28
CA ALA A 205 12.25 -16.56 -0.59
C ALA A 205 11.40 -17.25 -1.68
N ASP A 206 11.89 -18.36 -2.24
CA ASP A 206 11.26 -19.20 -3.26
C ASP A 206 10.12 -20.10 -2.73
N VAL A 207 10.13 -20.40 -1.43
CA VAL A 207 9.06 -21.16 -0.76
C VAL A 207 7.99 -20.22 -0.20
N ALA A 208 8.43 -19.15 0.45
CA ALA A 208 7.59 -18.24 1.19
C ALA A 208 6.82 -17.27 0.28
N TYR A 209 7.27 -17.10 -0.96
CA TYR A 209 6.62 -16.26 -1.97
C TYR A 209 6.50 -16.98 -3.31
N LYS A 210 5.37 -16.78 -3.96
CA LYS A 210 5.16 -17.13 -5.36
C LYS A 210 5.10 -15.86 -6.19
N LYS A 211 5.85 -15.82 -7.29
CA LYS A 211 5.91 -14.67 -8.21
C LYS A 211 5.16 -15.02 -9.49
N TYR A 212 4.30 -14.12 -9.95
CA TYR A 212 3.59 -14.22 -11.22
C TYR A 212 4.03 -13.09 -12.13
N ASP A 213 4.52 -13.40 -13.33
CA ASP A 213 4.78 -12.39 -14.35
C ASP A 213 3.43 -11.88 -14.87
N LEU A 214 3.21 -10.57 -14.73
CA LEU A 214 1.98 -9.90 -15.16
C LEU A 214 2.16 -9.21 -16.52
N GLY A 215 3.31 -9.39 -17.16
CA GLY A 215 3.63 -8.86 -18.47
C GLY A 215 4.58 -7.66 -18.42
N LYS A 216 5.14 -7.36 -19.60
CA LYS A 216 6.02 -6.21 -19.80
C LYS A 216 5.24 -4.92 -19.57
N ALA A 217 5.76 -4.03 -18.73
CA ALA A 217 5.15 -2.72 -18.53
C ALA A 217 5.27 -1.89 -19.81
N ALA A 218 4.15 -1.35 -20.27
CA ALA A 218 4.15 -0.39 -21.36
C ALA A 218 4.65 0.97 -20.86
N THR A 219 5.38 1.69 -21.71
CA THR A 219 6.00 2.97 -21.35
C THR A 219 5.11 4.18 -21.61
N ASP A 220 4.10 4.02 -22.47
CA ASP A 220 3.30 5.10 -23.05
C ASP A 220 1.78 4.93 -22.84
N LYS A 221 1.35 3.86 -22.16
CA LYS A 221 -0.06 3.59 -21.87
C LYS A 221 -0.26 3.06 -20.46
N ALA A 222 -1.45 3.26 -19.92
CA ALA A 222 -1.89 2.62 -18.69
C ALA A 222 -2.17 1.12 -18.89
N THR A 223 -2.02 0.35 -17.82
CA THR A 223 -2.39 -1.07 -17.74
C THR A 223 -3.50 -1.23 -16.72
N ALA A 224 -4.55 -1.98 -17.07
CA ALA A 224 -5.65 -2.28 -16.17
C ALA A 224 -5.30 -3.46 -15.27
N PHE A 225 -5.60 -3.35 -13.98
CA PHE A 225 -5.46 -4.40 -12.98
C PHE A 225 -6.77 -4.52 -12.19
N ASP A 226 -7.33 -5.72 -12.14
CA ASP A 226 -8.44 -6.06 -11.26
C ASP A 226 -7.97 -7.14 -10.28
N ILE A 227 -7.92 -6.80 -8.99
CA ILE A 227 -7.53 -7.70 -7.91
C ILE A 227 -8.79 -8.08 -7.13
N THR A 228 -9.18 -9.35 -7.17
CA THR A 228 -10.32 -9.86 -6.42
C THR A 228 -9.87 -10.83 -5.33
N VAL A 229 -10.39 -10.64 -4.12
CA VAL A 229 -10.12 -11.47 -2.94
C VAL A 229 -11.44 -11.93 -2.34
N GLY A 230 -11.59 -13.22 -2.08
CA GLY A 230 -12.81 -13.83 -1.56
C GLY A 230 -12.82 -15.32 -1.86
N ASN A 231 -13.70 -16.09 -1.21
CA ASN A 231 -13.83 -17.53 -1.45
C ASN A 231 -12.50 -18.31 -1.44
N LYS A 232 -11.57 -17.91 -0.55
CA LYS A 232 -10.22 -18.50 -0.44
C LYS A 232 -9.37 -18.33 -1.70
N GLN A 233 -9.71 -17.40 -2.57
CA GLN A 233 -8.98 -17.11 -3.80
C GLN A 233 -8.43 -15.68 -3.80
N LEU A 234 -7.24 -15.56 -4.39
CA LEU A 234 -6.67 -14.32 -4.89
C LEU A 234 -6.66 -14.41 -6.42
N VAL A 235 -7.39 -13.50 -7.07
CA VAL A 235 -7.49 -13.41 -8.53
C VAL A 235 -6.89 -12.09 -9.00
N ILE A 236 -6.10 -12.14 -10.07
CA ILE A 236 -5.56 -10.95 -10.75
C ILE A 236 -5.86 -11.06 -12.24
N ASP A 237 -6.68 -10.14 -12.73
CA ASP A 237 -6.90 -9.92 -14.15
C ASP A 237 -6.09 -8.69 -14.60
N VAL A 238 -5.40 -8.79 -15.73
CA VAL A 238 -4.57 -7.71 -16.32
C VAL A 238 -5.05 -7.46 -17.75
N ASP A 239 -5.41 -6.21 -18.05
CA ASP A 239 -6.04 -5.82 -19.32
C ASP A 239 -7.23 -6.74 -19.68
N GLY A 240 -8.04 -7.10 -18.67
CA GLY A 240 -9.21 -7.97 -18.81
C GLY A 240 -8.91 -9.47 -18.94
N LYS A 241 -7.63 -9.88 -18.92
CA LYS A 241 -7.22 -11.29 -18.98
C LYS A 241 -6.83 -11.81 -17.60
N ARG A 242 -7.42 -12.93 -17.18
CA ARG A 242 -6.99 -13.63 -15.97
C ARG A 242 -5.58 -14.19 -16.10
N LEU A 243 -4.67 -13.69 -15.26
CA LEU A 243 -3.28 -14.16 -15.19
C LEU A 243 -3.00 -14.93 -13.90
N VAL A 244 -3.73 -14.62 -12.82
CA VAL A 244 -3.56 -15.28 -11.52
C VAL A 244 -4.90 -15.75 -10.99
N GLU A 245 -4.94 -17.02 -10.58
CA GLU A 245 -5.97 -17.60 -9.73
C GLU A 245 -5.23 -18.46 -8.69
N HIS A 246 -5.14 -17.96 -7.46
CA HIS A 246 -4.29 -18.54 -6.41
C HIS A 246 -5.12 -18.88 -5.18
N ASP A 247 -5.02 -20.13 -4.73
CA ASP A 247 -5.60 -20.58 -3.45
C ASP A 247 -4.87 -19.90 -2.28
N ILE A 248 -5.64 -19.27 -1.40
CA ILE A 248 -5.20 -18.57 -0.20
C ILE A 248 -5.88 -19.10 1.06
N ASP A 249 -6.34 -20.36 1.10
CA ASP A 249 -6.95 -20.95 2.30
C ASP A 249 -6.02 -20.88 3.54
N TYR A 250 -4.69 -20.88 3.32
CA TYR A 250 -3.70 -20.66 4.38
C TYR A 250 -3.82 -19.28 5.06
N TRP A 251 -4.47 -18.32 4.41
CA TRP A 251 -4.61 -16.93 4.85
C TRP A 251 -5.97 -16.64 5.51
N ARG A 252 -6.89 -17.62 5.56
CA ARG A 252 -8.31 -17.46 5.98
C ARG A 252 -8.54 -16.77 7.33
N HIS A 253 -7.57 -16.86 8.25
CA HIS A 253 -7.68 -16.33 9.60
C HIS A 253 -7.22 -14.87 9.72
N LEU A 254 -6.67 -14.30 8.65
CA LEU A 254 -6.10 -12.95 8.63
C LEU A 254 -7.04 -12.00 7.91
N LEU A 255 -7.69 -11.12 8.67
CA LEU A 255 -8.42 -9.99 8.10
C LEU A 255 -7.46 -9.17 7.23
N SER A 256 -7.91 -8.83 6.03
CA SER A 256 -7.08 -8.22 4.99
C SER A 256 -7.69 -6.92 4.47
N TYR A 257 -6.87 -6.07 3.88
CA TYR A 257 -7.28 -4.77 3.34
C TYR A 257 -6.45 -4.41 2.12
N PHE A 258 -7.00 -3.53 1.30
CA PHE A 258 -6.35 -3.02 0.08
C PHE A 258 -5.52 -1.76 0.34
N LYS A 259 -4.45 -1.60 -0.44
CA LYS A 259 -3.73 -0.33 -0.59
C LYS A 259 -3.43 -0.06 -2.07
N ALA A 260 -3.40 1.21 -2.45
CA ALA A 260 -3.00 1.66 -3.78
C ALA A 260 -2.21 2.97 -3.69
N GLY A 261 -1.21 3.16 -4.55
CA GLY A 261 -0.38 4.36 -4.59
C GLY A 261 1.06 4.03 -5.01
N VAL A 262 2.05 4.48 -4.25
CA VAL A 262 3.46 4.06 -4.42
C VAL A 262 4.12 3.73 -3.08
N TYR A 263 4.90 2.64 -3.08
CA TYR A 263 5.78 2.27 -1.98
C TYR A 263 7.14 1.85 -2.53
N ASN A 264 8.20 2.54 -2.11
CA ASN A 264 9.53 2.40 -2.69
C ASN A 264 10.34 1.26 -2.06
N GLN A 265 10.92 0.40 -2.91
CA GLN A 265 11.93 -0.60 -2.54
C GLN A 265 13.25 -0.37 -3.31
N PHE A 266 13.50 0.87 -3.70
CA PHE A 266 14.73 1.39 -4.31
C PHE A 266 15.23 2.59 -3.50
N THR A 267 16.46 3.05 -3.76
CA THR A 267 17.11 4.17 -3.05
C THR A 267 17.33 5.37 -3.99
N HIS A 268 17.56 6.56 -3.42
CA HIS A 268 18.06 7.75 -4.14
C HIS A 268 17.24 8.20 -5.36
N GLY A 269 15.92 8.07 -5.30
CA GLY A 269 15.04 8.55 -6.36
C GLY A 269 13.61 8.75 -5.90
N MET A 270 12.74 9.04 -6.86
CA MET A 270 11.32 9.32 -6.63
C MET A 270 10.48 8.49 -7.59
N SER A 271 9.51 7.76 -7.05
CA SER A 271 8.51 7.06 -7.86
C SER A 271 7.36 7.99 -8.18
N GLU A 272 6.72 7.74 -9.32
CA GLU A 272 5.51 8.42 -9.76
C GLU A 272 4.57 7.44 -10.45
N ALA A 273 3.33 7.39 -9.99
CA ALA A 273 2.27 6.56 -10.56
C ALA A 273 1.04 7.41 -10.85
N HIS A 274 0.52 7.27 -12.07
CA HIS A 274 -0.70 7.93 -12.54
C HIS A 274 -1.82 6.90 -12.60
N PHE A 275 -2.88 7.12 -11.84
CA PHE A 275 -4.07 6.27 -11.80
C PHE A 275 -5.20 6.95 -12.57
N TYR A 276 -5.53 6.44 -13.75
CA TYR A 276 -6.66 6.91 -14.57
C TYR A 276 -7.99 6.34 -14.07
N LYS A 277 -7.92 5.20 -13.37
CA LYS A 277 -9.03 4.57 -12.64
C LYS A 277 -8.50 4.06 -11.32
N LEU A 278 -9.26 4.25 -10.25
CA LEU A 278 -9.03 3.58 -8.97
C LEU A 278 -10.37 3.41 -8.24
N GLN A 279 -10.80 2.16 -8.06
CA GLN A 279 -12.11 1.83 -7.51
C GLN A 279 -12.02 0.66 -6.54
N TYR A 280 -12.87 0.70 -5.52
CA TYR A 280 -13.06 -0.41 -4.60
C TYR A 280 -14.52 -0.83 -4.59
N LYS A 281 -14.76 -2.14 -4.61
CA LYS A 281 -16.09 -2.73 -4.51
C LYS A 281 -16.07 -3.91 -3.54
N ALA A 282 -17.02 -3.94 -2.63
CA ALA A 282 -17.37 -5.14 -1.87
C ALA A 282 -18.67 -5.71 -2.43
N THR A 283 -18.70 -7.00 -2.73
CA THR A 283 -19.88 -7.72 -3.17
C THR A 283 -20.17 -8.81 -2.14
N GLU A 284 -21.37 -8.76 -1.57
CA GLU A 284 -21.89 -9.78 -0.68
C GLU A 284 -23.15 -10.35 -1.31
N THR A 285 -23.20 -11.67 -1.48
CA THR A 285 -24.39 -12.37 -1.96
C THR A 285 -25.05 -13.10 -0.80
N GLU A 286 -26.38 -13.13 -0.81
CA GLU A 286 -27.18 -13.89 0.17
C GLU A 286 -27.06 -15.41 -0.02
#